data_AF-A0A399YZD8-F1
#
_entry.id   AF-A0A399YZD8-F1
#
_cell.length_a   1.000
_cell.length_b   1.000
_cell.length_c   1.000
_cell.angle_alpha   90.00
_cell.angle_beta   90.00
_cell.angle_gamma   90.00
#
_symmetry.space_group_name_H-M   'P 1'
#
loop_
_entity.id
_entity.type
_entity.pdbx_description
1 polymer ?
#
loop_
_entity_poly.entity_id
_entity_poly.type
_entity_poly.pdbx_seq_one_letter_code
_entity_poly.pdbx_strand_id
1 'polypeptide(L)'
;MSTDETMMPTAHAPQIAADSMHELLPPAEARELLRRAQAYEERALTRLYQLFSDRIFRFIYYRIQDRPRAEELTNEVFVRLLENVENFRPGGGDVTLALTGWIFTIARNLIIDDYRRQKKRAAEPLPDDDTGTPDARGFTNRSGATHRRTTNGFVAAF
;
A
#
# COMPACT_ATOMS: atom_id res chain seq x y z
N MET A 1 -38.76 6.00 -12.39
CA MET A 1 -37.94 5.76 -13.60
C MET A 1 -36.50 6.11 -13.24
N SER A 2 -35.60 5.14 -13.41
CA SER A 2 -34.15 5.13 -13.14
C SER A 2 -33.68 5.38 -11.70
N THR A 3 -33.68 4.29 -10.93
CA THR A 3 -32.60 4.01 -9.97
C THR A 3 -31.34 3.71 -10.77
N ASP A 4 -30.40 4.65 -10.83
CA ASP A 4 -29.00 4.34 -11.15
C ASP A 4 -28.38 3.68 -9.92
N GLU A 5 -28.79 2.44 -9.72
CA GLU A 5 -28.13 1.47 -8.88
C GLU A 5 -26.87 1.05 -9.64
N THR A 6 -25.85 1.92 -9.59
CA THR A 6 -24.46 1.52 -9.85
C THR A 6 -24.13 0.46 -8.82
N MET A 7 -24.53 -0.76 -9.16
CA MET A 7 -24.22 -1.99 -8.47
C MET A 7 -22.74 -2.22 -8.71
N MET A 8 -21.93 -1.60 -7.85
CA MET A 8 -20.65 -2.17 -7.47
C MET A 8 -20.94 -3.66 -7.20
N PRO A 9 -20.33 -4.61 -7.91
CA PRO A 9 -20.32 -5.98 -7.41
C PRO A 9 -19.64 -5.87 -6.05
N THR A 10 -20.43 -6.02 -4.98
CA THR A 10 -19.95 -6.05 -3.61
C THR A 10 -18.72 -6.93 -3.64
N ALA A 11 -17.55 -6.33 -3.36
CA ALA A 11 -16.27 -7.00 -3.47
C ALA A 11 -16.31 -8.25 -2.56
N HIS A 12 -16.65 -9.40 -3.14
CA HIS A 12 -16.77 -10.65 -2.39
C HIS A 12 -15.41 -11.27 -2.07
N ALA A 13 -14.31 -10.55 -2.34
CA ALA A 13 -12.98 -10.87 -1.86
C ALA A 13 -12.66 -10.03 -0.63
N PRO A 14 -13.07 -10.53 0.55
CA PRO A 14 -12.08 -11.05 1.51
C PRO A 14 -12.41 -12.43 2.10
N GLN A 15 -13.63 -12.96 1.91
CA GLN A 15 -14.08 -14.16 2.64
C GLN A 15 -13.52 -15.46 2.05
N ILE A 16 -13.52 -15.61 0.70
CA ILE A 16 -12.95 -16.80 0.03
C ILE A 16 -11.43 -16.90 0.29
N ALA A 17 -10.76 -15.77 0.46
CA ALA A 17 -9.36 -15.75 0.82
C ALA A 17 -9.15 -16.25 2.25
N ALA A 18 -9.98 -15.86 3.22
CA ALA A 18 -9.78 -16.22 4.63
C ALA A 18 -9.91 -17.74 4.87
N ASP A 19 -10.99 -18.38 4.41
CA ASP A 19 -11.20 -19.82 4.59
C ASP A 19 -10.11 -20.64 3.87
N SER A 20 -9.74 -20.22 2.65
CA SER A 20 -8.63 -20.84 1.90
C SER A 20 -7.26 -20.56 2.53
N MET A 21 -7.08 -19.44 3.22
CA MET A 21 -5.82 -19.10 3.89
C MET A 21 -5.63 -19.92 5.17
N HIS A 22 -6.70 -20.30 5.88
CA HIS A 22 -6.59 -21.24 7.00
C HIS A 22 -6.18 -22.64 6.57
N GLU A 23 -6.66 -23.10 5.42
CA GLU A 23 -6.24 -24.39 4.86
C GLU A 23 -4.77 -24.37 4.43
N LEU A 24 -4.29 -23.26 3.86
CA LEU A 24 -2.92 -23.12 3.36
C LEU A 24 -1.91 -22.66 4.41
N LEU A 25 -2.39 -22.05 5.49
CA LEU A 25 -1.60 -21.55 6.61
C LEU A 25 -2.41 -21.68 7.91
N PRO A 26 -2.43 -22.88 8.52
CA PRO A 26 -3.09 -23.10 9.81
C PRO A 26 -2.56 -22.14 10.89
N PRO A 27 -3.36 -21.74 11.90
CA PRO A 27 -2.95 -20.72 12.87
C PRO A 27 -1.65 -21.03 13.64
N ALA A 28 -1.37 -22.31 13.90
CA ALA A 28 -0.11 -22.74 14.53
C ALA A 28 1.10 -22.53 13.61
N GLU A 29 0.96 -22.88 12.32
CA GLU A 29 2.00 -22.63 11.32
C GLU A 29 2.18 -21.14 11.05
N ALA A 30 1.09 -20.37 11.00
CA ALA A 30 1.13 -18.91 10.87
C ALA A 30 1.94 -18.27 11.99
N ARG A 31 1.75 -18.75 13.23
CA ARG A 31 2.49 -18.28 14.40
C ARG A 31 3.98 -18.53 14.25
N GLU A 32 4.37 -19.75 13.89
CA GLU A 32 5.79 -20.10 13.76
C GLU A 32 6.45 -19.41 12.57
N LEU A 33 5.73 -19.32 11.44
CA LEU A 33 6.17 -18.59 10.26
C LEU A 33 6.42 -17.12 10.60
N LEU A 34 5.49 -16.48 11.32
CA LEU A 34 5.65 -15.10 11.78
C LEU A 34 6.86 -14.96 12.71
N ARG A 35 7.01 -15.84 13.71
CA ARG A 35 8.13 -15.79 14.66
C ARG A 35 9.49 -15.86 13.94
N ARG A 36 9.62 -16.75 12.94
CA ARG A 36 10.84 -16.91 12.14
C ARG A 36 11.06 -15.73 11.19
N ALA A 37 10.00 -15.20 10.60
CA ALA A 37 10.06 -14.00 9.77
C ALA A 37 10.51 -12.77 10.58
N GLN A 38 10.09 -12.66 11.85
CA GLN A 38 10.54 -11.61 12.78
C GLN A 38 12.02 -11.72 13.13
N ALA A 39 12.60 -12.92 13.04
CA ALA A 39 14.04 -13.13 13.17
C ALA A 39 14.80 -12.95 11.84
N TYR A 40 14.14 -12.41 10.81
CA TYR A 40 14.66 -12.25 9.45
C TYR A 40 15.20 -13.54 8.83
N GLU A 41 14.61 -14.68 9.19
CA GLU A 41 15.01 -15.96 8.61
C GLU A 41 14.57 -16.05 7.14
N GLU A 42 15.54 -16.20 6.23
CA GLU A 42 15.34 -16.20 4.78
C GLU A 42 14.22 -17.15 4.32
N ARG A 43 14.18 -18.37 4.88
CA ARG A 43 13.16 -19.38 4.53
C ARG A 43 11.75 -18.93 4.91
N ALA A 44 11.59 -18.26 6.05
CA ALA A 44 10.31 -17.76 6.50
C ALA A 44 9.84 -16.58 5.65
N LEU A 45 10.74 -15.66 5.32
CA LEU A 45 10.45 -14.53 4.43
C LEU A 45 10.07 -15.01 3.02
N THR A 46 10.83 -15.99 2.49
CA THR A 46 10.53 -16.62 1.20
C THR A 46 9.16 -17.28 1.20
N ARG A 47 8.81 -17.98 2.29
CA ARG A 47 7.50 -18.63 2.42
C ARG A 47 6.37 -17.60 2.48
N LEU A 48 6.54 -16.48 3.20
CA LEU A 48 5.59 -15.37 3.19
C LEU A 48 5.41 -14.82 1.77
N TYR A 49 6.50 -14.60 1.04
CA TYR A 49 6.43 -14.13 -0.34
C TYR A 49 5.66 -15.10 -1.24
N GLN A 50 5.94 -16.40 -1.18
CA GLN A 50 5.24 -17.41 -1.97
C GLN A 50 3.74 -17.48 -1.64
N LEU A 51 3.37 -17.30 -0.37
CA LEU A 51 1.98 -17.33 0.06
C LEU A 51 1.22 -16.08 -0.40
N PHE A 52 1.82 -14.90 -0.34
CA PHE A 52 1.10 -13.64 -0.53
C PHE A 52 1.31 -12.97 -1.88
N SER A 53 2.42 -13.20 -2.60
CA SER A 53 2.79 -12.43 -3.79
C SER A 53 1.71 -12.40 -4.87
N ASP A 54 1.28 -13.57 -5.31
CA ASP A 54 0.26 -13.75 -6.34
C ASP A 54 -1.12 -13.23 -5.89
N ARG A 55 -1.45 -13.37 -4.59
CA ARG A 55 -2.70 -12.85 -4.01
C ARG A 55 -2.72 -11.32 -3.97
N ILE A 56 -1.62 -10.71 -3.55
CA ILE A 56 -1.46 -9.26 -3.47
C ILE A 56 -1.40 -8.65 -4.87
N PHE A 57 -0.67 -9.28 -5.79
CA PHE A 57 -0.64 -8.86 -7.19
C PHE A 57 -2.04 -8.84 -7.80
N ARG A 58 -2.79 -9.95 -7.69
CA ARG A 58 -4.18 -10.00 -8.17
C ARG A 58 -5.04 -8.92 -7.50
N PHE A 59 -4.97 -8.79 -6.18
CA PHE A 59 -5.74 -7.79 -5.43
C PHE A 59 -5.50 -6.35 -5.90
N ILE A 60 -4.25 -6.00 -6.17
CA ILE A 60 -3.85 -4.68 -6.68
C ILE A 60 -4.27 -4.53 -8.15
N TYR A 61 -3.97 -5.53 -8.98
CA TYR A 61 -4.28 -5.52 -10.41
C TYR A 61 -5.77 -5.33 -10.69
N TYR A 62 -6.65 -6.02 -9.95
CA TYR A 62 -8.09 -5.85 -10.09
C TYR A 62 -8.59 -4.42 -9.80
N ARG A 63 -7.84 -3.62 -9.04
CA ARG A 63 -8.21 -2.24 -8.69
C ARG A 63 -7.64 -1.23 -9.68
N ILE A 64 -6.38 -1.39 -10.05
CA ILE A 64 -5.67 -0.39 -10.86
C ILE A 64 -5.75 -0.69 -12.36
N GLN A 65 -5.91 -1.96 -12.74
CA GLN A 65 -5.96 -2.44 -14.13
C GLN A 65 -4.70 -2.08 -14.97
N ASP A 66 -3.60 -1.76 -14.30
CA ASP A 66 -2.28 -1.53 -14.89
C ASP A 66 -1.32 -2.59 -14.33
N ARG A 67 -0.78 -3.44 -15.21
CA ARG A 67 0.09 -4.54 -14.82
C ARG A 67 1.45 -4.07 -14.30
N PRO A 68 2.25 -3.27 -15.06
CA PRO A 68 3.50 -2.71 -14.54
C PRO A 68 3.31 -2.01 -13.19
N ARG A 69 2.26 -1.19 -13.06
CA ARG A 69 2.00 -0.49 -11.79
C ARG A 69 1.63 -1.44 -10.66
N ALA A 70 0.85 -2.49 -10.95
CA ALA A 70 0.51 -3.50 -9.96
C ALA A 70 1.74 -4.30 -9.51
N GLU A 71 2.68 -4.61 -10.40
CA GLU A 71 3.95 -5.28 -10.07
C GLU A 71 4.80 -4.39 -9.14
N GLU A 72 4.96 -3.10 -9.46
CA GLU A 72 5.67 -2.13 -8.63
C GLU A 72 5.07 -2.03 -7.21
N LEU A 73 3.74 -1.86 -7.12
CA LEU A 73 3.07 -1.75 -5.83
C LEU A 73 3.11 -3.06 -5.04
N THR A 74 3.10 -4.21 -5.72
CA THR A 74 3.29 -5.51 -5.06
C THR A 74 4.67 -5.59 -4.42
N ASN A 75 5.72 -5.18 -5.12
CA ASN A 75 7.06 -5.15 -4.56
C ASN A 75 7.14 -4.21 -3.34
N GLU A 76 6.55 -3.02 -3.44
CA GLU A 76 6.48 -2.05 -2.34
C GLU A 76 5.72 -2.60 -1.11
N VAL A 77 4.68 -3.44 -1.30
CA VAL A 77 4.02 -4.14 -0.18
C VAL A 77 5.03 -5.01 0.57
N PHE A 78 5.85 -5.78 -0.12
CA PHE A 78 6.83 -6.66 0.52
C PHE A 78 7.97 -5.90 1.17
N VAL A 79 8.41 -4.78 0.58
CA VAL A 79 9.38 -3.88 1.24
C VAL A 79 8.82 -3.42 2.59
N ARG A 80 7.60 -2.86 2.62
CA ARG A 80 6.97 -2.40 3.87
C ARG A 80 6.67 -3.53 4.85
N LEU A 81 6.34 -4.71 4.34
CA LEU A 81 6.18 -5.91 5.17
C LEU A 81 7.50 -6.20 5.90
N LEU A 82 8.63 -6.27 5.18
CA LEU A 82 9.94 -6.56 5.76
C LEU A 82 10.41 -5.50 6.76
N GLU A 83 10.13 -4.21 6.48
CA GLU A 83 10.45 -3.11 7.39
C GLU A 83 9.67 -3.16 8.70
N ASN A 84 8.47 -3.78 8.70
CA ASN A 84 7.54 -3.70 9.83
C ASN A 84 7.25 -5.07 10.48
N VAL A 85 7.72 -6.19 9.90
CA VAL A 85 7.40 -7.54 10.37
C VAL A 85 7.86 -7.78 11.80
N GLU A 86 9.04 -7.27 12.17
CA GLU A 86 9.60 -7.37 13.53
C GLU A 86 8.67 -6.75 14.59
N ASN A 87 8.00 -5.65 14.24
CA ASN A 87 7.11 -4.91 15.13
C ASN A 87 5.66 -5.37 15.09
N PHE A 88 5.28 -6.19 14.10
CA PHE A 88 3.92 -6.69 14.00
C PHE A 88 3.57 -7.57 15.20
N ARG A 89 2.43 -7.30 15.84
CA ARG A 89 1.90 -8.12 16.93
C ARG A 89 0.48 -8.53 16.55
N PRO A 90 0.22 -9.83 16.29
CA PRO A 90 -1.15 -10.29 16.12
C PRO A 90 -1.87 -10.08 17.45
N GLY A 91 -3.09 -9.52 17.42
CA GLY A 91 -3.93 -9.39 18.62
C GLY A 91 -4.32 -10.75 19.20
N GLY A 92 -5.20 -10.76 20.21
CA GLY A 92 -5.67 -12.00 20.86
C GLY A 92 -6.53 -12.94 19.99
N GLY A 93 -6.69 -12.64 18.70
CA GLY A 93 -7.48 -13.41 17.75
C GLY A 93 -6.65 -14.37 16.91
N ASP A 94 -7.24 -14.79 15.78
CA ASP A 94 -6.61 -15.69 14.83
C ASP A 94 -5.38 -15.05 14.14
N VAL A 95 -4.22 -15.69 14.26
CA VAL A 95 -2.95 -15.17 13.74
C VAL A 95 -2.92 -15.17 12.21
N THR A 96 -3.51 -16.17 11.56
CA THR A 96 -3.59 -16.24 10.09
C THR A 96 -4.40 -15.08 9.56
N LEU A 97 -5.54 -14.80 10.17
CA LEU A 97 -6.40 -13.67 9.79
C LEU A 97 -5.74 -12.32 10.10
N ALA A 98 -5.13 -12.17 11.27
CA ALA A 98 -4.43 -10.94 11.65
C ALA A 98 -3.27 -10.62 10.68
N LEU A 99 -2.45 -11.63 10.35
CA LEU A 99 -1.35 -11.48 9.41
C LEU A 99 -1.86 -11.14 8.00
N THR A 100 -2.85 -11.88 7.51
CA THR A 100 -3.46 -11.64 6.20
C THR A 100 -4.03 -10.22 6.13
N GLY A 101 -4.85 -9.83 7.10
CA GLY A 101 -5.45 -8.50 7.16
C GLY A 101 -4.42 -7.37 7.20
N TRP A 102 -3.32 -7.56 7.92
CA TRP A 102 -2.22 -6.59 7.97
C TRP A 102 -1.55 -6.40 6.61
N ILE A 103 -1.20 -7.49 5.91
CA ILE A 103 -0.56 -7.42 4.57
C ILE A 103 -1.49 -6.76 3.55
N PHE A 104 -2.78 -7.12 3.55
CA PHE A 104 -3.76 -6.49 2.66
C PHE A 104 -4.03 -5.03 3.01
N THR A 105 -3.91 -4.64 4.28
CA THR A 105 -3.96 -3.23 4.70
C THR A 105 -2.82 -2.43 4.09
N ILE A 106 -1.60 -2.96 4.09
CA ILE A 106 -0.45 -2.32 3.42
C ILE A 106 -0.75 -2.10 1.93
N ALA A 107 -1.23 -3.14 1.24
CA ALA A 107 -1.60 -3.06 -0.18
C ALA A 107 -2.69 -2.02 -0.44
N ARG A 108 -3.76 -2.03 0.36
CA ARG A 108 -4.85 -1.05 0.25
C ARG A 108 -4.35 0.38 0.41
N ASN A 109 -3.49 0.65 1.40
CA ASN A 109 -2.94 1.97 1.63
C ASN A 109 -2.09 2.44 0.45
N LEU A 110 -1.29 1.54 -0.12
CA LEU A 110 -0.49 1.81 -1.31
C LEU A 110 -1.33 2.16 -2.54
N ILE A 111 -2.44 1.45 -2.75
CA ILE A 111 -3.40 1.76 -3.82
C ILE A 111 -4.00 3.15 -3.62
N ILE A 112 -4.42 3.48 -2.39
CA ILE A 112 -4.99 4.81 -2.07
C ILE A 112 -3.96 5.92 -2.34
N ASP A 113 -2.73 5.74 -1.89
CA ASP A 113 -1.64 6.69 -2.12
C ASP A 113 -1.34 6.84 -3.62
N ASP A 114 -1.44 5.75 -4.38
CA ASP A 114 -1.27 5.77 -5.82
C ASP A 114 -2.33 6.63 -6.51
N TYR A 115 -3.61 6.40 -6.24
CA TYR A 115 -4.70 7.22 -6.77
C TYR A 115 -4.54 8.70 -6.39
N ARG A 116 -4.12 8.99 -5.16
CA ARG A 116 -3.88 10.37 -4.70
C ARG A 116 -2.75 11.03 -5.50
N ARG A 117 -1.68 10.30 -5.83
CA ARG A 117 -0.56 10.80 -6.66
C ARG A 117 -0.99 11.01 -8.11
N GLN A 118 -1.73 10.08 -8.69
CA GLN A 118 -2.23 10.20 -10.06
C GLN A 118 -3.15 11.43 -10.21
N LYS A 119 -4.08 11.64 -9.26
CA LYS A 119 -4.96 12.81 -9.27
C LYS A 119 -4.19 14.13 -9.17
N LYS A 120 -3.12 14.19 -8.38
CA LYS A 120 -2.25 15.38 -8.28
C LYS A 120 -1.53 15.66 -9.60
N ARG A 121 -0.94 14.65 -10.22
CA ARG A 121 -0.27 14.78 -11.53
C ARG A 121 -1.21 15.26 -12.63
N ALA A 122 -2.46 14.81 -12.61
CA ALA A 122 -3.48 15.25 -13.56
C ALA A 122 -3.98 16.69 -13.31
N ALA A 123 -3.79 17.22 -12.10
CA ALA A 123 -4.24 18.55 -11.71
C ALA A 123 -3.15 19.63 -11.79
N GLU A 124 -1.89 19.26 -12.00
CA GLU A 124 -0.82 20.21 -12.24
C GLU A 124 -1.02 20.85 -13.63
N PRO A 125 -1.14 22.20 -13.71
CA PRO A 125 -1.13 22.89 -14.99
C PRO A 125 0.17 22.53 -15.71
N LEU A 126 0.08 22.18 -16.99
CA LEU A 126 1.26 22.08 -17.83
C LEU A 126 2.00 23.43 -17.71
N PRO A 127 3.33 23.43 -17.47
CA PRO A 127 4.07 24.67 -17.53
C PRO A 127 3.77 25.30 -18.89
N ASP A 128 3.30 26.54 -18.89
CA ASP A 128 3.22 27.31 -20.12
C ASP A 128 4.62 27.25 -20.74
N ASP A 129 4.73 26.71 -21.95
CA ASP A 129 5.92 26.80 -22.78
C ASP A 129 6.09 28.29 -23.17
N ASP A 130 6.36 29.14 -22.18
CA ASP A 130 6.92 30.45 -22.38
C ASP A 130 8.41 30.24 -22.60
N THR A 131 8.75 29.86 -23.84
CA THR A 131 10.12 29.92 -24.34
C THR A 131 10.55 31.39 -24.29
N GLY A 132 11.04 31.78 -23.10
CA GLY A 132 11.46 33.13 -22.79
C GLY A 132 12.50 33.60 -23.80
N THR A 133 12.13 34.63 -24.56
CA THR A 133 13.11 35.51 -25.17
C THR A 133 13.83 36.21 -24.01
N PRO A 134 15.17 36.15 -23.90
CA PRO A 134 15.86 36.70 -22.75
C PRO A 134 15.94 38.23 -22.88
N ASP A 135 15.09 38.99 -22.19
CA ASP A 135 15.37 40.40 -21.89
C ASP A 135 15.92 40.51 -20.47
N ALA A 136 17.20 40.82 -20.42
CA ALA A 136 17.92 41.18 -19.23
C ALA A 136 17.39 42.51 -18.69
N ARG A 137 16.89 42.51 -17.44
CA ARG A 137 17.05 43.62 -16.47
C ARG A 137 16.37 43.31 -15.14
N GLY A 138 17.12 43.48 -14.04
CA GLY A 138 16.55 43.92 -12.77
C GLY A 138 16.81 43.04 -11.54
N PHE A 139 18.01 43.16 -10.98
CA PHE A 139 18.25 42.94 -9.55
C PHE A 139 17.29 43.81 -8.70
N THR A 140 16.66 43.25 -7.65
CA THR A 140 16.84 43.65 -6.24
C THR A 140 16.02 42.80 -5.25
N ASN A 141 16.73 42.04 -4.41
CA ASN A 141 16.64 41.94 -2.94
C ASN A 141 15.25 42.02 -2.22
N ARG A 142 14.91 40.97 -1.45
CA ARG A 142 15.01 40.91 0.04
C ARG A 142 13.93 40.04 0.71
N SER A 143 14.42 39.10 1.53
CA SER A 143 13.88 38.52 2.78
C SER A 143 12.40 38.07 2.91
N GLY A 144 12.23 36.87 3.46
CA GLY A 144 10.99 36.45 4.10
C GLY A 144 11.09 35.05 4.71
N ALA A 145 11.10 34.99 6.03
CA ALA A 145 11.26 33.79 6.85
C ALA A 145 10.20 32.69 6.61
N THR A 146 10.57 31.43 6.87
CA THR A 146 9.62 30.42 7.38
C THR A 146 10.23 29.65 8.56
N HIS A 147 9.53 29.70 9.68
CA HIS A 147 9.84 29.04 10.93
C HIS A 147 8.93 27.82 11.06
N ARG A 148 9.50 26.66 11.42
CA ARG A 148 8.91 25.54 12.20
C ARG A 148 7.64 24.88 11.60
N ARG A 149 7.21 23.66 11.95
CA ARG A 149 7.63 22.59 12.87
C ARG A 149 6.86 21.33 12.44
N THR A 150 7.46 20.17 12.68
CA THR A 150 6.86 18.94 13.25
C THR A 150 5.33 18.77 13.21
N THR A 151 4.84 17.65 12.67
CA THR A 151 4.43 16.43 13.42
C THR A 151 3.59 15.56 12.47
N ASN A 152 4.13 14.46 11.95
CA ASN A 152 3.30 13.43 11.31
C ASN A 152 2.75 12.51 12.42
N GLY A 153 1.54 12.82 12.85
CA GLY A 153 0.72 11.94 13.67
C GLY A 153 0.33 10.70 12.86
N PHE A 154 0.75 9.56 13.38
CA PHE A 154 0.11 8.27 13.15
C PHE A 154 -1.40 8.41 13.38
N VAL A 155 -2.22 8.06 12.38
CA VAL A 155 -3.63 7.75 12.60
C VAL A 155 -3.89 6.40 11.94
N ALA A 156 -3.85 5.38 12.79
CA ALA A 156 -4.52 4.11 12.58
C ALA A 156 -6.03 4.36 12.75
N ALA A 157 -6.84 3.88 11.80
CA ALA A 157 -8.27 3.72 11.99
C ALA A 157 -8.59 2.27 11.59
N PHE A 158 -9.08 1.54 12.59
CA PHE A 158 -9.70 0.22 12.51
C PHE A 158 -10.95 0.26 11.61
#